data_AF-A5GNV5-F1
#
_entry.id   AF-A5GNV5-F1
#
_cell.length_a   1.000
_cell.length_b   1.000
_cell.length_c   1.000
_cell.angle_alpha   90.00
_cell.angle_beta   90.00
_cell.angle_gamma   90.00
#
_symmetry.space_group_name_H-M   'P 1'
#
loop_
_entity.id
_entity.type
_entity.pdbx_description
1 polymer ?
#
loop_
_entity_poly.entity_id
_entity_poly.type
_entity_poly.pdbx_seq_one_letter_code
_entity_poly.pdbx_strand_id
1 'polypeptide(L)'
;MPRQSKSKKDNAQAQWKEDAATLSYEESLQALDLLLTKLQDDSIPLSELQGGHQRAEIYLNRCEDLLQEVEQSVAVLNPDTLEPETTDHPPGV
;
A
#
# COMPACT_ATOMS: atom_id res chain seq x y z
N MET A 1 5.59 33.79 -8.85
CA MET A 1 4.99 33.24 -7.60
C MET A 1 4.56 31.79 -7.85
N PRO A 2 5.04 30.77 -7.12
CA PRO A 2 4.72 29.36 -7.41
C PRO A 2 4.10 28.60 -6.21
N ARG A 3 2.99 29.11 -5.63
CA ARG A 3 2.32 28.45 -4.48
C ARG A 3 1.16 27.52 -4.86
N GLN A 4 0.56 27.66 -6.05
CA GLN A 4 -0.66 26.91 -6.43
C GLN A 4 -0.40 25.48 -6.93
N SER A 5 0.80 25.16 -7.42
CA SER A 5 1.09 23.84 -8.01
C SER A 5 1.32 22.74 -6.97
N LYS A 6 1.81 23.08 -5.77
CA LYS A 6 2.05 22.12 -4.69
C LYS A 6 0.76 21.61 -4.06
N SER A 7 -0.15 22.52 -3.73
CA SER A 7 -1.44 22.17 -3.12
C SER A 7 -2.32 21.27 -3.99
N LYS A 8 -2.21 21.37 -5.33
CA LYS A 8 -2.93 20.47 -6.24
C LYS A 8 -2.35 19.05 -6.27
N LYS A 9 -1.02 18.89 -6.17
CA LYS A 9 -0.37 17.57 -6.08
C LYS A 9 -0.65 16.91 -4.73
N ASP A 10 -0.58 17.66 -3.64
CA ASP A 10 -0.86 17.14 -2.30
C ASP A 10 -2.30 16.64 -2.19
N ASN A 11 -3.26 17.35 -2.80
CA ASN A 11 -4.65 16.92 -2.85
C ASN A 11 -4.87 15.65 -3.69
N ALA A 12 -4.20 15.53 -4.84
CA ALA A 12 -4.26 14.32 -5.66
C ALA A 12 -3.65 13.11 -4.92
N GLN A 13 -2.55 13.31 -4.21
CA GLN A 13 -1.92 12.25 -3.42
C GLN A 13 -2.81 11.80 -2.25
N ALA A 14 -3.48 12.74 -1.57
CA ALA A 14 -4.44 12.41 -0.52
C ALA A 14 -5.59 11.56 -1.07
N GLN A 15 -6.14 11.95 -2.22
CA GLN A 15 -7.21 11.18 -2.86
C GLN A 15 -6.76 9.76 -3.23
N TRP A 16 -5.57 9.58 -3.80
CA TRP A 16 -5.08 8.22 -4.12
C TRP A 16 -4.89 7.35 -2.89
N LYS A 17 -4.51 7.94 -1.75
CA LYS A 17 -4.41 7.21 -0.47
C LYS A 17 -5.79 6.79 0.03
N GLU A 18 -6.78 7.67 -0.05
CA GLU A 18 -8.17 7.35 0.29
C GLU A 18 -8.72 6.24 -0.61
N ASP A 19 -8.50 6.34 -1.92
CA ASP A 19 -8.89 5.30 -2.88
C ASP A 19 -8.24 3.96 -2.51
N ALA A 20 -6.91 3.93 -2.33
CA ALA A 20 -6.16 2.71 -2.01
C ALA A 20 -6.58 2.10 -0.66
N ALA A 21 -6.93 2.91 0.35
CA ALA A 21 -7.37 2.42 1.65
C ALA A 21 -8.65 1.57 1.56
N THR A 22 -9.48 1.79 0.54
CA THR A 22 -10.73 1.01 0.33
C THR A 22 -10.52 -0.27 -0.47
N LEU A 23 -9.36 -0.46 -1.09
CA LEU A 23 -9.10 -1.61 -1.95
C LEU A 23 -8.67 -2.84 -1.12
N SER A 24 -9.08 -4.01 -1.60
CA SER A 24 -8.49 -5.29 -1.20
C SER A 24 -7.10 -5.48 -1.80
N TYR A 25 -6.43 -6.57 -1.43
CA TYR A 25 -5.10 -6.91 -1.92
C TYR A 25 -5.10 -7.09 -3.45
N GLU A 26 -6.00 -7.93 -3.96
CA GLU A 26 -6.12 -8.21 -5.39
C GLU A 26 -6.46 -6.95 -6.20
N GLU A 27 -7.35 -6.10 -5.67
CA GLU A 27 -7.70 -4.85 -6.35
C GLU A 27 -6.53 -3.85 -6.34
N SER A 28 -5.77 -3.78 -5.24
CA SER A 28 -4.58 -2.93 -5.15
C SER A 28 -3.49 -3.40 -6.11
N LEU A 29 -3.26 -4.72 -6.19
CA LEU A 29 -2.32 -5.34 -7.10
C LEU A 29 -2.72 -5.10 -8.57
N GLN A 30 -3.99 -5.30 -8.90
CA GLN A 30 -4.50 -5.03 -10.25
C GLN A 30 -4.38 -3.55 -10.62
N ALA A 31 -4.68 -2.64 -9.69
CA ALA A 31 -4.52 -1.20 -9.91
C ALA A 31 -3.05 -0.83 -10.17
N LEU A 32 -2.12 -1.45 -9.45
CA LEU A 32 -0.68 -1.29 -9.64
C LEU A 32 -0.25 -1.80 -11.02
N ASP A 33 -0.65 -3.00 -11.44
CA ASP A 33 -0.31 -3.56 -12.76
C ASP A 33 -0.80 -2.71 -13.93
N LEU A 34 -2.05 -2.22 -13.84
CA LEU A 34 -2.61 -1.31 -14.84
C LEU A 34 -1.85 0.02 -14.91
N LEU A 35 -1.36 0.50 -13.77
CA LEU A 35 -0.57 1.72 -13.70
C LEU A 35 0.82 1.52 -14.28
N LEU A 36 1.50 0.42 -13.94
CA LEU A 36 2.81 0.06 -14.48
C LEU A 36 2.76 -0.12 -16.00
N THR A 37 1.71 -0.78 -16.52
CA THR A 37 1.49 -0.92 -17.97
C THR A 37 1.43 0.44 -18.68
N LYS A 38 0.81 1.44 -18.05
CA LYS A 38 0.77 2.81 -18.59
C LYS A 38 2.13 3.46 -18.54
N LEU A 39 2.85 3.34 -17.42
CA LEU A 39 4.15 3.99 -17.21
C LEU A 39 5.27 3.45 -18.10
N GLN A 40 5.08 2.27 -18.68
CA GLN A 40 6.00 1.65 -19.64
C GLN A 40 5.85 2.20 -21.06
N ASP A 41 4.87 3.07 -21.33
CA ASP A 41 4.72 3.71 -22.64
C ASP A 41 5.83 4.75 -22.88
N ASP A 42 6.59 4.57 -23.96
CA ASP A 42 7.71 5.45 -24.35
C ASP A 42 7.28 6.89 -24.67
N SER A 43 5.99 7.15 -24.83
CA SER A 43 5.44 8.47 -25.15
C SER A 43 4.98 9.29 -23.93
N ILE A 44 5.14 8.76 -22.71
CA ILE A 44 4.67 9.45 -21.49
C ILE A 44 5.52 10.69 -21.14
N PRO A 45 4.89 11.84 -20.83
CA PRO A 45 5.59 13.01 -20.29
C PRO A 45 6.21 12.75 -18.91
N LEU A 46 7.39 13.31 -18.64
CA LEU A 46 8.11 13.13 -17.36
C LEU A 46 7.27 13.51 -16.12
N SER A 47 6.42 14.54 -16.21
CA SER A 47 5.53 14.94 -15.12
C SER A 47 4.47 13.89 -14.79
N GLU A 48 4.00 13.17 -15.81
CA GLU A 48 3.05 12.07 -15.65
C GLU A 48 3.76 10.82 -15.12
N LEU A 49 4.99 10.58 -15.55
CA LEU A 49 5.84 9.52 -15.00
C LEU A 49 6.07 9.71 -13.49
N GLN A 50 6.42 10.93 -13.06
CA GLN A 50 6.61 11.22 -11.64
C GLN A 50 5.31 11.03 -10.83
N GLY A 51 4.17 11.51 -11.35
CA GLY A 51 2.88 11.36 -10.68
C GLY A 51 2.43 9.89 -10.62
N GLY A 52 2.66 9.15 -11.69
CA GLY A 52 2.39 7.71 -11.75
C GLY A 52 3.25 6.92 -10.80
N HIS A 53 4.54 7.24 -10.69
CA HIS A 53 5.44 6.61 -9.71
C HIS A 53 4.93 6.79 -8.27
N GLN A 54 4.57 8.02 -7.89
CA GLN A 54 4.04 8.31 -6.55
C GLN A 54 2.74 7.56 -6.27
N ARG A 55 1.88 7.40 -7.28
CA ARG A 55 0.65 6.62 -7.16
C ARG A 55 0.93 5.12 -7.08
N ALA A 56 1.93 4.62 -7.79
CA ALA A 56 2.35 3.23 -7.74
C ALA A 56 2.88 2.85 -6.36
N GLU A 57 3.69 3.71 -5.74
CA GLU A 57 4.13 3.54 -4.34
C GLU A 57 2.94 3.43 -3.37
N ILE A 58 1.88 4.21 -3.56
CA ILE A 58 0.69 4.15 -2.70
C ILE A 58 -0.01 2.79 -2.81
N TYR A 59 -0.20 2.27 -4.04
CA TYR A 59 -0.81 0.94 -4.22
C TYR A 59 0.08 -0.18 -3.71
N LEU A 60 1.40 -0.08 -3.91
CA LEU A 60 2.35 -1.05 -3.38
C LEU A 60 2.32 -1.08 -1.84
N ASN A 61 2.36 0.08 -1.18
CA ASN A 61 2.27 0.16 0.28
C ASN A 61 0.98 -0.48 0.81
N ARG A 62 -0.15 -0.28 0.13
CA ARG A 62 -1.41 -0.93 0.51
C ARG A 62 -1.32 -2.47 0.43
N CYS A 63 -0.67 -2.99 -0.62
CA CYS A 63 -0.44 -4.43 -0.74
C CYS A 63 0.43 -4.94 0.42
N GLU A 64 1.52 -4.23 0.75
CA GLU A 64 2.40 -4.57 1.87
C GLU A 64 1.67 -4.55 3.22
N ASP A 65 0.90 -3.50 3.49
CA ASP A 65 0.11 -3.35 4.73
C ASP A 65 -0.86 -4.53 4.90
N LEU A 66 -1.55 -4.93 3.83
CA LEU A 66 -2.49 -6.05 3.85
C LEU A 66 -1.79 -7.40 4.06
N LEU A 67 -0.63 -7.61 3.44
CA LEU A 67 0.16 -8.83 3.67
C LEU A 67 0.68 -8.89 5.11
N GLN A 68 1.10 -7.75 5.67
CA GLN A 68 1.54 -7.66 7.05
C GLN A 68 0.39 -7.94 8.04
N GLU A 69 -0.82 -7.44 7.76
CA GLU A 69 -2.01 -7.76 8.55
C GLU A 69 -2.33 -9.26 8.52
N VAL A 70 -2.23 -9.89 7.34
CA VAL A 70 -2.41 -11.35 7.19
C VAL A 70 -1.32 -12.10 7.95
N GLU A 71 -0.04 -11.72 7.82
CA GLU A 71 1.07 -12.33 8.54
C GLU A 71 0.85 -12.28 10.06
N GLN A 72 0.42 -11.14 10.60
CA GLN A 72 0.10 -10.97 12.03
C GLN A 72 -1.15 -11.75 12.46
N SER A 73 -2.08 -11.99 11.54
CA SER A 73 -3.31 -12.75 11.80
C SER A 73 -3.08 -14.27 11.75
N VAL A 74 -1.99 -14.73 11.14
CA VAL A 74 -1.63 -16.15 11.18
C VAL A 74 -1.22 -16.51 12.61
N ALA A 75 -2.00 -17.40 13.23
CA ALA A 75 -1.71 -17.88 14.57
C ALA A 75 -0.30 -18.50 14.62
N VAL A 76 0.54 -17.95 15.49
CA VAL A 76 1.84 -18.54 15.79
C VAL A 76 1.57 -19.81 16.58
N LEU A 77 1.92 -20.96 16.00
CA LEU A 77 1.77 -22.26 16.66
C LEU A 77 3.01 -22.52 17.50
N ASN A 78 2.82 -22.96 18.75
CA ASN A 78 3.91 -23.49 19.54
C ASN A 78 4.48 -24.75 18.85
N PRO A 79 5.79 -24.87 18.59
CA PRO A 79 6.35 -25.97 17.81
C PRO A 79 6.29 -27.33 18.52
N ASP A 80 6.17 -27.35 19.85
CA ASP A 80 6.13 -28.58 20.65
C ASP A 80 4.70 -29.07 20.87
N THR A 81 3.73 -28.16 21.01
CA THR A 81 2.31 -28.51 21.27
C THR A 81 1.41 -28.38 20.04
N LEU A 82 1.83 -27.63 19.02
CA LEU A 82 1.05 -27.25 17.83
C LEU A 82 -0.27 -26.53 18.17
N GLU A 83 -0.32 -25.87 19.33
CA GLU A 83 -1.44 -25.04 19.76
C GLU A 83 -1.15 -23.55 19.48
N PRO A 84 -2.18 -22.72 19.22
CA PRO A 84 -1.98 -21.28 19.00
C PRO A 84 -1.42 -20.63 20.26
N GLU A 85 -0.29 -19.94 20.14
CA GLU A 85 0.32 -19.18 21.22
C GLU A 85 -0.54 -17.92 21.47
N THR A 86 -1.37 -17.97 22.51
CA THR A 86 -2.09 -16.78 22.97
C THR A 86 -1.08 -15.88 23.66
N THR A 87 -0.63 -14.82 22.98
CA THR A 87 0.09 -13.72 23.63
C THR A 87 -0.87 -12.90 24.50
N ASP A 88 -1.39 -13.52 25.56
CA ASP A 88 -1.94 -12.84 26.73
C ASP A 88 -0.88 -12.98 27.84
N HIS A 89 0.22 -12.23 27.72
CA HIS A 89 1.17 -12.07 28.81
C HIS A 89 0.97 -10.68 29.42
N PRO A 90 0.38 -10.56 30.62
CA PRO A 90 0.41 -9.30 31.35
C PRO A 90 1.87 -9.01 31.76
N PRO A 91 2.30 -7.74 31.78
CA PRO A 91 3.68 -7.41 32.15
C PRO A 91 3.88 -7.67 33.64
N GLY A 92 4.59 -8.75 33.96
CA GLY A 92 5.35 -8.95 35.19
C GLY A 92 4.58 -9.27 36.47
N VAL A 93 4.81 -10.47 37.02
CA VAL A 93 5.15 -10.73 38.43
C VAL A 93 6.13 -11.90 38.50
#